data_AF-A0A440FPB8-F1
#
_entry.id   AF-A0A440FPB8-F1
#
_cell.length_a   1.000
_cell.length_b   1.000
_cell.length_c   1.000
_cell.angle_alpha   90.00
_cell.angle_beta   90.00
_cell.angle_gamma   90.00
#
_symmetry.space_group_name_H-M   'P 1'
#
loop_
_entity.id
_entity.type
_entity.pdbx_description
1 polymer ?
#
loop_
_entity_poly.entity_id
_entity_poly.type
_entity_poly.pdbx_seq_one_letter_code
_entity_poly.pdbx_strand_id
1 'polypeptide(L)'
;MDSSPEQPPLDKQPIERMARMRSPQQWLALLAVSLLFAAALELAALPAALLIGPMLAAILAGTNGATVRVPRLLFGSAQAVVGCLVAASISADIFPVFYAEWPLFLGAVTATLAASSLLGWLISRWRILPGTTAVWGSSPGAATAMVLMAGAFGADQRLVAFMQYLRVICVSMTAALVAKMWVDTSGVEVPPIIWFPPIEPLPFAATIAIAIVGGLAGKLCRLPSPFFLGTFIFGAVVHLGLGVPMQLPPWLLAISYAMVGWSIGLNFTRPILRHAMRALPQIVGSIVVLIAFCGGLAFLISHLTGVDPLTAYLATSPGGMDSVAIIAAAAQNVDISFVMALQSARFLIVLLLGPSMARLIARSVRE
;
A
#
# COMPACT_ATOMS: atom_id res chain seq x y z
N MET A 1 -6.44 65.07 8.64
CA MET A 1 -6.71 63.73 9.21
C MET A 1 -7.03 62.84 8.02
N ASP A 2 -5.97 62.40 7.33
CA ASP A 2 -6.07 61.57 6.12
C ASP A 2 -6.02 60.11 6.55
N SER A 3 -7.18 59.46 6.63
CA SER A 3 -7.29 58.03 6.88
C SER A 3 -7.60 57.33 5.57
N SER A 4 -6.56 57.10 4.76
CA SER A 4 -6.62 56.14 3.66
C SER A 4 -6.72 54.72 4.25
N PRO A 5 -7.64 53.86 3.80
CA PRO A 5 -7.70 52.47 4.25
C PRO A 5 -6.47 51.71 3.75
N GLU A 6 -5.69 51.15 4.69
CA GLU A 6 -4.60 50.22 4.40
C GLU A 6 -5.13 49.07 3.52
N GLN A 7 -4.59 48.98 2.30
CA GLN A 7 -4.74 47.78 1.48
C GLN A 7 -4.07 46.61 2.20
N PRO A 8 -4.73 45.46 2.34
CA PRO A 8 -4.09 44.30 2.95
C PRO A 8 -2.87 43.90 2.10
N PRO A 9 -1.77 43.44 2.73
CA PRO A 9 -0.54 43.12 2.01
C PRO A 9 -0.83 42.06 0.95
N LEU A 10 -0.32 42.29 -0.27
CA LEU A 10 -0.30 41.34 -1.39
C LEU A 10 0.22 39.98 -0.89
N ASP A 11 -0.73 39.11 -0.51
CA ASP A 11 -0.43 37.74 -0.18
C ASP A 11 0.23 37.13 -1.42
N LYS A 12 1.48 36.67 -1.27
CA LYS A 12 2.31 36.19 -2.38
C LYS A 12 1.52 35.12 -3.12
N GLN A 13 0.97 35.49 -4.28
CA GLN A 13 0.26 34.54 -5.14
C GLN A 13 1.14 33.29 -5.25
N PRO A 14 0.64 32.09 -4.89
CA PRO A 14 1.45 30.90 -4.90
C PRO A 14 2.04 30.77 -6.30
N ILE A 15 3.37 30.66 -6.39
CA ILE A 15 4.05 30.56 -7.69
C ILE A 15 3.60 29.26 -8.36
N GLU A 16 2.54 29.32 -9.16
CA GLU A 16 2.00 28.20 -9.94
C GLU A 16 2.84 28.01 -11.21
N ARG A 17 4.11 27.60 -11.02
CA ARG A 17 5.08 27.46 -12.12
C ARG A 17 4.56 26.53 -13.22
N MET A 18 3.81 25.48 -12.86
CA MET A 18 3.31 24.51 -13.82
C MET A 18 2.03 24.96 -14.53
N ALA A 19 1.22 25.85 -13.95
CA ALA A 19 0.01 26.36 -14.59
C ALA A 19 0.33 27.13 -15.90
N ARG A 20 1.56 27.64 -16.04
CA ARG A 20 2.04 28.33 -17.24
C ARG A 20 2.48 27.39 -18.37
N MET A 21 2.66 26.10 -18.08
CA MET A 21 3.11 25.10 -19.05
C MET A 21 1.92 24.48 -19.78
N ARG A 22 2.09 24.15 -21.08
CA ARG A 22 1.06 23.43 -21.85
C ARG A 22 0.90 22.00 -21.30
N SER A 23 -0.29 21.43 -21.42
CA SER A 23 -0.61 20.06 -20.95
C SER A 23 0.41 18.96 -21.36
N PRO A 24 0.92 18.87 -22.61
CA PRO A 24 1.93 17.86 -22.95
C PRO A 24 3.26 18.08 -22.23
N GLN A 25 3.66 19.33 -21.98
CA GLN A 25 4.87 19.64 -21.23
C GLN A 25 4.73 19.26 -19.75
N GLN A 26 3.54 19.46 -19.16
CA GLN A 26 3.26 19.00 -17.80
C GLN A 26 3.33 17.48 -17.68
N TRP A 27 2.78 16.72 -18.66
CA TRP A 27 2.90 15.26 -18.70
C TRP A 27 4.34 14.79 -18.87
N LEU A 28 5.10 15.42 -19.77
CA LEU A 28 6.51 15.08 -19.99
C LEU A 28 7.36 15.35 -18.73
N ALA A 29 7.15 16.50 -18.08
CA ALA A 29 7.81 16.82 -16.82
C ALA A 29 7.42 15.83 -15.71
N LEU A 30 6.13 15.49 -15.61
CA LEU A 30 5.64 14.51 -14.64
C LEU A 30 6.31 13.15 -14.86
N LEU A 31 6.36 12.67 -16.09
CA LEU A 31 6.97 11.38 -16.44
C LEU A 31 8.48 11.37 -16.16
N ALA A 32 9.20 12.42 -16.57
CA ALA A 32 10.64 12.53 -16.34
C ALA A 32 10.99 12.55 -14.84
N VAL A 33 10.28 13.35 -14.03
CA VAL A 33 10.49 13.42 -12.58
C VAL A 33 10.06 12.11 -11.90
N SER A 34 9.02 11.46 -12.40
CA SER A 34 8.58 10.14 -11.89
C SER A 34 9.64 9.08 -12.11
N LEU A 35 10.24 9.00 -13.30
CA LEU A 35 11.33 8.09 -13.61
C LEU A 35 12.56 8.37 -12.75
N LEU A 36 12.91 9.65 -12.56
CA LEU A 36 14.03 10.03 -11.71
C LEU A 36 13.83 9.57 -10.26
N PHE A 37 12.66 9.83 -9.67
CA PHE A 37 12.38 9.38 -8.31
C PHE A 37 12.25 7.86 -8.21
N ALA A 38 11.58 7.20 -9.15
CA ALA A 38 11.48 5.74 -9.14
C ALA A 38 12.86 5.10 -9.21
N ALA A 39 13.73 5.55 -10.12
CA ALA A 39 15.10 5.06 -10.24
C ALA A 39 15.94 5.33 -8.97
N ALA A 40 15.84 6.53 -8.39
CA ALA A 40 16.54 6.85 -7.15
C ALA A 40 16.07 5.97 -5.98
N LEU A 41 14.77 5.68 -5.89
CA LEU A 41 14.19 4.81 -4.86
C LEU A 41 14.56 3.33 -5.09
N GLU A 42 14.59 2.87 -6.34
CA GLU A 42 15.06 1.51 -6.68
C GLU A 42 16.56 1.32 -6.36
N LEU A 43 17.40 2.32 -6.67
CA LEU A 43 18.82 2.30 -6.29
C LEU A 43 19.01 2.29 -4.76
N ALA A 44 18.09 2.91 -4.02
CA ALA A 44 18.05 2.86 -2.57
C ALA A 44 17.40 1.57 -2.01
N ALA A 45 17.02 0.61 -2.88
CA ALA A 45 16.30 -0.61 -2.55
C ALA A 45 15.02 -0.38 -1.71
N LEU A 46 14.35 0.77 -1.93
CA LEU A 46 13.15 1.12 -1.18
C LEU A 46 11.92 0.39 -1.75
N PRO A 47 11.05 -0.16 -0.88
CA PRO A 47 9.84 -0.86 -1.30
C PRO A 47 8.88 0.07 -2.03
N ALA A 48 8.10 -0.49 -2.96
CA ALA A 48 7.08 0.24 -3.72
C ALA A 48 7.60 1.49 -4.49
N ALA A 49 8.89 1.50 -4.88
CA ALA A 49 9.52 2.58 -5.63
C ALA A 49 8.70 3.02 -6.87
N LEU A 50 8.14 2.04 -7.60
CA LEU A 50 7.32 2.24 -8.80
C LEU A 50 5.98 2.96 -8.57
N LEU A 51 5.52 3.02 -7.32
CA LEU A 51 4.35 3.82 -6.95
C LEU A 51 4.76 5.11 -6.27
N ILE A 52 5.69 5.03 -5.31
CA ILE A 52 6.11 6.17 -4.50
C ILE A 52 6.80 7.23 -5.35
N GLY A 53 7.66 6.85 -6.31
CA GLY A 53 8.32 7.78 -7.21
C GLY A 53 7.34 8.63 -8.02
N PRO A 54 6.43 8.01 -8.79
CA PRO A 54 5.36 8.71 -9.48
C PRO A 54 4.45 9.52 -8.56
N MET A 55 4.13 9.03 -7.37
CA MET A 55 3.33 9.76 -6.38
C MET A 55 4.04 11.03 -5.91
N LEU A 56 5.33 10.97 -5.58
CA LEU A 56 6.12 12.13 -5.15
C LEU A 56 6.25 13.17 -6.28
N ALA A 57 6.52 12.71 -7.51
CA ALA A 57 6.53 13.57 -8.69
C ALA A 57 5.18 14.28 -8.88
N ALA A 58 4.09 13.56 -8.70
CA ALA A 58 2.74 14.08 -8.79
C ALA A 58 2.36 15.02 -7.65
N ILE A 59 2.86 14.80 -6.43
CA ILE A 59 2.69 15.73 -5.29
C ILE A 59 3.42 17.04 -5.59
N LEU A 60 4.66 16.98 -6.08
CA LEU A 60 5.41 18.18 -6.49
C LEU A 60 4.69 18.92 -7.62
N ALA A 61 4.12 18.19 -8.59
CA ALA A 61 3.37 18.80 -9.66
C ALA A 61 2.06 19.44 -9.18
N GLY A 62 1.26 18.70 -8.39
CA GLY A 62 -0.02 19.15 -7.85
C GLY A 62 0.12 20.38 -6.94
N THR A 63 1.13 20.40 -6.07
CA THR A 63 1.41 21.54 -5.18
C THR A 63 1.99 22.77 -5.91
N ASN A 64 2.44 22.61 -7.16
CA ASN A 64 2.92 23.68 -8.04
C ASN A 64 1.91 24.09 -9.14
N GLY A 65 0.65 23.68 -9.00
CA GLY A 65 -0.45 24.14 -9.86
C GLY A 65 -0.61 23.33 -11.16
N ALA A 66 -0.16 22.07 -11.21
CA ALA A 66 -0.40 21.22 -12.37
C ALA A 66 -1.89 21.00 -12.62
N THR A 67 -2.30 21.19 -13.87
CA THR A 67 -3.71 21.07 -14.32
C THR A 67 -4.01 19.71 -14.93
N VAL A 68 -2.99 18.93 -15.28
CA VAL A 68 -3.14 17.55 -15.79
C VAL A 68 -3.75 16.62 -14.74
N ARG A 69 -4.61 15.69 -15.19
CA ARG A 69 -5.25 14.66 -14.37
C ARG A 69 -5.28 13.34 -15.13
N VAL A 70 -5.12 12.23 -14.41
CA VAL A 70 -5.23 10.88 -14.98
C VAL A 70 -6.69 10.65 -15.40
N PRO A 71 -6.97 10.24 -16.65
CA PRO A 71 -8.33 9.93 -17.08
C PRO A 71 -8.96 8.81 -16.25
N ARG A 72 -10.26 8.91 -15.97
CA ARG A 72 -10.99 7.95 -15.12
C ARG A 72 -10.89 6.50 -15.62
N LEU A 73 -10.84 6.30 -16.93
CA LEU A 73 -10.70 4.97 -17.53
C LEU A 73 -9.32 4.36 -17.27
N LEU A 74 -8.25 5.15 -17.41
CA LEU A 74 -6.87 4.71 -17.12
C LEU A 74 -6.67 4.41 -15.63
N PHE A 75 -7.24 5.23 -14.77
CA PHE A 75 -7.23 4.96 -13.34
C PHE A 75 -8.02 3.68 -13.00
N GLY A 76 -9.19 3.48 -13.62
CA GLY A 76 -9.98 2.24 -13.48
C GLY A 76 -9.24 1.00 -13.97
N SER A 77 -8.54 1.06 -15.11
CA SER A 77 -7.73 -0.06 -15.60
C SER A 77 -6.54 -0.35 -14.67
N ALA A 78 -5.88 0.67 -14.13
CA ALA A 78 -4.82 0.49 -13.16
C ALA A 78 -5.33 -0.16 -11.86
N GLN A 79 -6.51 0.25 -11.37
CA GLN A 79 -7.19 -0.40 -10.24
C GLN A 79 -7.52 -1.87 -10.54
N ALA A 80 -7.97 -2.17 -11.75
CA ALA A 80 -8.30 -3.52 -12.19
C ALA A 80 -7.07 -4.44 -12.18
N VAL A 81 -5.94 -3.96 -12.71
CA VAL A 81 -4.65 -4.69 -12.70
C VAL A 81 -4.16 -4.91 -11.27
N VAL A 82 -4.21 -3.89 -10.41
CA VAL A 82 -3.84 -4.02 -8.99
C VAL A 82 -4.77 -5.01 -8.27
N GLY A 83 -6.06 -5.05 -8.62
CA GLY A 83 -7.00 -6.06 -8.11
C GLY A 83 -6.63 -7.49 -8.55
N CYS A 84 -6.18 -7.66 -9.80
CA CYS A 84 -5.67 -8.95 -10.29
C CYS A 84 -4.38 -9.37 -9.58
N LEU A 85 -3.46 -8.42 -9.33
CA LEU A 85 -2.26 -8.68 -8.53
C LEU A 85 -2.61 -9.17 -7.12
N VAL A 86 -3.55 -8.48 -6.47
CA VAL A 86 -4.04 -8.83 -5.14
C VAL A 86 -4.73 -10.21 -5.16
N ALA A 87 -5.51 -10.52 -6.20
CA ALA A 87 -6.10 -11.85 -6.36
C ALA A 87 -5.04 -12.95 -6.57
N ALA A 88 -4.03 -12.70 -7.42
CA ALA A 88 -2.94 -13.62 -7.69
C ALA A 88 -2.03 -13.87 -6.47
N SER A 89 -2.02 -12.95 -5.51
CA SER A 89 -1.25 -13.13 -4.27
C SER A 89 -1.85 -14.15 -3.30
N ILE A 90 -3.08 -14.62 -3.55
CA ILE A 90 -3.71 -15.66 -2.73
C ILE A 90 -3.37 -17.03 -3.30
N SER A 91 -2.53 -17.81 -2.59
CA SER A 91 -2.20 -19.18 -2.97
C SER A 91 -3.07 -20.23 -2.23
N ALA A 92 -3.40 -21.31 -2.92
CA ALA A 92 -4.01 -22.49 -2.32
C ALA A 92 -3.05 -23.26 -1.39
N ASP A 93 -1.73 -23.09 -1.58
CA ASP A 93 -0.69 -23.79 -0.81
C ASP A 93 -0.63 -23.32 0.66
N ILE A 94 -1.29 -22.20 0.97
CA ILE A 94 -1.35 -21.66 2.33
C ILE A 94 -2.33 -22.46 3.20
N PHE A 95 -3.36 -23.07 2.62
CA PHE A 95 -4.43 -23.72 3.39
C PHE A 95 -3.95 -24.87 4.28
N PRO A 96 -3.06 -25.78 3.83
CA PRO A 96 -2.56 -26.86 4.68
C PRO A 96 -1.78 -26.34 5.90
N VAL A 97 -0.87 -25.38 5.69
CA VAL A 97 -0.08 -24.76 6.78
C VAL A 97 -0.99 -23.97 7.71
N PHE A 98 -1.94 -23.23 7.15
CA PHE A 98 -2.92 -22.49 7.93
C PHE A 98 -3.79 -23.41 8.79
N TYR A 99 -4.21 -24.54 8.26
CA TYR A 99 -5.04 -25.51 8.98
C TYR A 99 -4.29 -26.15 10.15
N ALA A 100 -2.99 -26.41 10.01
CA ALA A 100 -2.18 -26.96 11.09
C ALA A 100 -2.04 -25.98 12.28
N GLU A 101 -1.79 -24.70 11.98
CA GLU A 101 -1.44 -23.67 12.98
C GLU A 101 -2.53 -22.58 13.15
N TRP A 102 -3.79 -22.91 12.81
CA TRP A 102 -4.88 -21.92 12.70
C TRP A 102 -5.10 -21.08 13.97
N PRO A 103 -5.00 -21.60 15.22
CA PRO A 103 -5.23 -20.77 16.40
C PRO A 103 -4.13 -19.72 16.58
N LEU A 104 -2.88 -20.10 16.30
CA LEU A 104 -1.73 -19.21 16.38
C LEU A 104 -1.85 -18.11 15.33
N PHE A 105 -2.18 -18.45 14.09
CA PHE A 105 -2.33 -17.49 13.02
C PHE A 105 -3.50 -16.53 13.26
N LEU A 106 -4.66 -17.03 13.68
CA LEU A 106 -5.78 -16.16 14.03
C LEU A 106 -5.44 -15.26 15.22
N GLY A 107 -4.79 -15.79 16.26
CA GLY A 107 -4.33 -15.02 17.42
C GLY A 107 -3.37 -13.90 17.02
N ALA A 108 -2.37 -14.20 16.19
CA ALA A 108 -1.40 -13.22 15.72
C ALA A 108 -2.04 -12.15 14.82
N VAL A 109 -2.89 -12.54 13.88
CA VAL A 109 -3.58 -11.61 12.97
C VAL A 109 -4.54 -10.72 13.75
N THR A 110 -5.32 -11.28 14.67
CA THR A 110 -6.25 -10.49 15.49
C THR A 110 -5.51 -9.53 16.42
N ALA A 111 -4.42 -9.96 17.04
CA ALA A 111 -3.59 -9.10 17.90
C ALA A 111 -2.99 -7.92 17.10
N THR A 112 -2.38 -8.18 15.95
CA THR A 112 -1.79 -7.12 15.10
C THR A 112 -2.84 -6.16 14.55
N LEU A 113 -4.00 -6.69 14.17
CA LEU A 113 -5.13 -5.90 13.66
C LEU A 113 -5.78 -5.06 14.75
N ALA A 114 -5.92 -5.59 15.97
CA ALA A 114 -6.39 -4.85 17.13
C ALA A 114 -5.42 -3.73 17.52
N ALA A 115 -4.11 -4.01 17.58
CA ALA A 115 -3.08 -3.02 17.88
C ALA A 115 -3.07 -1.87 16.85
N SER A 116 -3.11 -2.21 15.57
CA SER A 116 -3.18 -1.21 14.50
C SER A 116 -4.47 -0.39 14.55
N SER A 117 -5.62 -1.03 14.80
CA SER A 117 -6.91 -0.35 14.92
C SER A 117 -6.94 0.60 16.13
N LEU A 118 -6.36 0.19 17.25
CA LEU A 118 -6.22 1.01 18.45
C LEU A 118 -5.33 2.25 18.18
N LEU A 119 -4.21 2.07 17.48
CA LEU A 119 -3.35 3.19 17.07
C LEU A 119 -4.07 4.16 16.13
N GLY A 120 -4.81 3.64 15.15
CA GLY A 120 -5.64 4.46 14.25
C GLY A 120 -6.74 5.23 15.00
N TRP A 121 -7.38 4.58 15.96
CA TRP A 121 -8.35 5.22 16.86
C TRP A 121 -7.69 6.31 17.71
N LEU A 122 -6.51 6.07 18.26
CA LEU A 122 -5.79 7.03 19.09
C LEU A 122 -5.34 8.27 18.31
N ILE A 123 -4.81 8.07 17.09
CA ILE A 123 -4.48 9.16 16.14
C ILE A 123 -5.72 10.01 15.85
N SER A 124 -6.87 9.37 15.66
CA SER A 124 -8.12 10.07 15.45
C SER A 124 -8.61 10.80 16.69
N ARG A 125 -8.51 10.17 17.88
CA ARG A 125 -8.96 10.74 19.15
C ARG A 125 -8.17 12.00 19.50
N TRP A 126 -6.88 12.02 19.16
CA TRP A 126 -6.01 13.19 19.31
C TRP A 126 -6.15 14.22 18.18
N ARG A 127 -7.14 14.06 17.29
CA ARG A 127 -7.44 14.98 16.17
C ARG A 127 -6.24 15.27 15.26
N ILE A 128 -5.30 14.32 15.16
CA ILE A 128 -4.13 14.46 14.28
C ILE A 128 -4.57 14.29 12.83
N LEU A 129 -5.48 13.35 12.55
CA LEU A 129 -6.08 13.09 11.25
C LEU A 129 -7.59 12.83 11.37
N PRO A 130 -8.37 12.99 10.27
CA PRO A 130 -9.78 12.60 10.24
C PRO A 130 -9.96 11.11 10.57
N GLY A 131 -11.02 10.76 11.30
CA GLY A 131 -11.13 9.41 11.88
C GLY A 131 -11.19 8.26 10.90
N THR A 132 -11.92 8.41 9.78
CA THR A 132 -11.92 7.38 8.74
C THR A 132 -10.56 7.24 8.06
N THR A 133 -9.85 8.35 7.82
CA THR A 133 -8.49 8.38 7.27
C THR A 133 -7.49 7.72 8.22
N ALA A 134 -7.56 8.00 9.52
CA ALA A 134 -6.65 7.41 10.50
C ALA A 134 -6.82 5.88 10.58
N VAL A 135 -8.05 5.39 10.58
CA VAL A 135 -8.35 3.95 10.61
C VAL A 135 -7.86 3.24 9.35
N TRP A 136 -8.21 3.77 8.17
CA TRP A 136 -7.75 3.21 6.90
C TRP A 136 -6.23 3.31 6.73
N GLY A 137 -5.61 4.37 7.23
CA GLY A 137 -4.17 4.61 7.16
C GLY A 137 -3.36 3.71 8.10
N SER A 138 -3.89 3.39 9.28
CA SER A 138 -3.23 2.52 10.24
C SER A 138 -3.40 1.04 9.90
N SER A 139 -4.54 0.64 9.32
CA SER A 139 -4.90 -0.76 9.04
C SER A 139 -3.78 -1.52 8.31
N PRO A 140 -3.32 -2.69 8.81
CA PRO A 140 -2.32 -3.52 8.14
C PRO A 140 -2.89 -4.03 6.81
N GLY A 141 -2.06 -4.49 5.86
CA GLY A 141 -2.51 -5.05 4.58
C GLY A 141 -1.80 -4.47 3.35
N ALA A 142 -2.23 -4.85 2.14
CA ALA A 142 -1.66 -4.31 0.91
C ALA A 142 -1.94 -2.81 0.80
N ALA A 143 -0.88 -2.02 0.86
CA ALA A 143 -0.94 -0.56 0.92
C ALA A 143 -1.83 0.03 -0.19
N THR A 144 -1.62 -0.40 -1.44
CA THR A 144 -2.38 0.11 -2.59
C THR A 144 -3.87 -0.24 -2.48
N ALA A 145 -4.22 -1.47 -2.09
CA ALA A 145 -5.60 -1.88 -1.88
C ALA A 145 -6.29 -1.00 -0.83
N MET A 146 -5.63 -0.77 0.32
CA MET A 146 -6.19 0.04 1.41
C MET A 146 -6.41 1.50 1.01
N VAL A 147 -5.51 2.07 0.20
CA VAL A 147 -5.67 3.44 -0.33
C VAL A 147 -6.85 3.54 -1.30
N LEU A 148 -7.01 2.54 -2.18
CA LEU A 148 -8.12 2.51 -3.13
C LEU A 148 -9.46 2.34 -2.38
N MET A 149 -9.49 1.50 -1.34
CA MET A 149 -10.66 1.33 -0.47
C MET A 149 -10.98 2.59 0.31
N ALA A 150 -10.00 3.24 0.93
CA ALA A 150 -10.20 4.46 1.69
C ALA A 150 -11.02 5.49 0.91
N GLY A 151 -10.69 5.75 -0.35
CA GLY A 151 -11.43 6.72 -1.15
C GLY A 151 -12.82 6.27 -1.57
N ALA A 152 -13.00 4.97 -1.83
CA ALA A 152 -14.31 4.41 -2.08
C ALA A 152 -15.25 4.55 -0.87
N PHE A 153 -14.70 4.58 0.34
CA PHE A 153 -15.42 4.81 1.59
C PHE A 153 -15.35 6.29 2.08
N GLY A 154 -14.94 7.23 1.21
CA GLY A 154 -14.97 8.67 1.49
C GLY A 154 -13.87 9.19 2.42
N ALA A 155 -12.86 8.37 2.74
CA ALA A 155 -11.67 8.83 3.45
C ALA A 155 -10.69 9.53 2.51
N ASP A 156 -9.78 10.31 3.09
CA ASP A 156 -8.77 11.03 2.31
C ASP A 156 -7.67 10.06 1.82
N GLN A 157 -7.81 9.60 0.57
CA GLN A 157 -6.85 8.68 -0.07
C GLN A 157 -5.40 9.17 -0.02
N ARG A 158 -5.18 10.48 -0.05
CA ARG A 158 -3.84 11.08 -0.07
C ARG A 158 -3.15 10.87 1.26
N LEU A 159 -3.86 11.15 2.35
CA LEU A 159 -3.36 10.97 3.71
C LEU A 159 -3.23 9.47 4.06
N VAL A 160 -4.17 8.63 3.60
CA VAL A 160 -4.04 7.17 3.75
C VAL A 160 -2.82 6.64 2.99
N ALA A 161 -2.58 7.08 1.76
CA ALA A 161 -1.40 6.67 0.98
C ALA A 161 -0.12 7.08 1.69
N PHE A 162 -0.05 8.31 2.17
CA PHE A 162 1.09 8.80 2.95
C PHE A 162 1.36 7.90 4.16
N MET A 163 0.35 7.57 4.96
CA MET A 163 0.50 6.68 6.12
C MET A 163 0.93 5.26 5.74
N GLN A 164 0.28 4.66 4.74
CA GLN A 164 0.50 3.28 4.33
C GLN A 164 1.90 3.09 3.74
N TYR A 165 2.34 3.99 2.85
CA TYR A 165 3.67 3.87 2.24
C TYR A 165 4.79 4.26 3.21
N LEU A 166 4.58 5.25 4.09
CA LEU A 166 5.52 5.54 5.15
C LEU A 166 5.71 4.34 6.08
N ARG A 167 4.61 3.66 6.46
CA ARG A 167 4.67 2.41 7.22
C ARG A 167 5.46 1.35 6.47
N VAL A 168 5.15 1.12 5.19
CA VAL A 168 5.87 0.11 4.37
C VAL A 168 7.36 0.39 4.32
N ILE A 169 7.78 1.66 4.15
CA ILE A 169 9.19 2.06 4.20
C ILE A 169 9.80 1.75 5.57
N CYS A 170 9.21 2.28 6.65
CA CYS A 170 9.75 2.08 8.01
C CYS A 170 9.86 0.60 8.38
N VAL A 171 8.80 -0.17 8.14
CA VAL A 171 8.76 -1.60 8.44
C VAL A 171 9.79 -2.37 7.63
N SER A 172 9.92 -2.11 6.33
CA SER A 172 10.89 -2.82 5.48
C SER A 172 12.32 -2.46 5.85
N MET A 173 12.60 -1.20 6.17
CA MET A 173 13.92 -0.77 6.65
C MET A 173 14.26 -1.40 8.00
N THR A 174 13.31 -1.44 8.94
CA THR A 174 13.53 -2.11 10.23
C THR A 174 13.72 -3.61 10.05
N ALA A 175 12.94 -4.26 9.17
CA ALA A 175 13.10 -5.68 8.91
C ALA A 175 14.45 -6.01 8.27
N ALA A 176 14.92 -5.20 7.32
CA ALA A 176 16.26 -5.34 6.75
C ALA A 176 17.36 -5.15 7.81
N LEU A 177 17.19 -4.18 8.72
CA LEU A 177 18.13 -3.95 9.82
C LEU A 177 18.17 -5.12 10.81
N VAL A 178 16.99 -5.64 11.19
CA VAL A 178 16.86 -6.82 12.06
C VAL A 178 17.47 -8.05 11.40
N ALA A 179 17.18 -8.29 10.12
CA ALA A 179 17.74 -9.39 9.36
C ALA A 179 19.26 -9.31 9.29
N LYS A 180 19.85 -8.12 9.07
CA LYS A 180 21.31 -7.93 9.05
C LYS A 180 21.98 -8.28 10.39
N MET A 181 21.27 -8.12 11.52
CA MET A 181 21.80 -8.49 12.83
C MET A 181 21.81 -10.01 13.07
N TRP A 182 20.95 -10.77 12.37
CA TRP A 182 20.82 -12.23 12.51
C TRP A 182 21.42 -13.04 11.35
N VAL A 183 21.54 -12.44 10.17
CA VAL A 183 21.93 -13.09 8.92
C VAL A 183 23.03 -12.26 8.25
N ASP A 184 24.13 -12.92 7.91
CA ASP A 184 25.15 -12.33 7.06
C ASP A 184 24.61 -12.27 5.62
N THR A 185 24.01 -11.13 5.28
CA THR A 185 23.32 -10.88 4.01
C THR A 185 24.29 -10.54 2.86
N SER A 186 25.60 -10.62 3.11
CA SER A 186 26.66 -10.25 2.18
C SER A 186 26.75 -11.13 0.91
N GLY A 187 26.02 -12.26 0.85
CA GLY A 187 25.96 -13.15 -0.32
C GLY A 187 24.60 -13.24 -1.02
N VAL A 188 23.62 -12.40 -0.65
CA VAL A 188 22.26 -12.50 -1.21
C VAL A 188 22.18 -11.66 -2.48
N GLU A 189 22.35 -12.31 -3.63
CA GLU A 189 22.04 -11.69 -4.91
C GLU A 189 20.51 -11.55 -5.04
N VAL A 190 20.01 -10.32 -5.00
CA VAL A 190 18.62 -10.04 -5.35
C VAL A 190 18.45 -10.42 -6.83
N PRO A 191 17.56 -11.37 -7.17
CA PRO A 191 17.41 -11.80 -8.55
C PRO A 191 17.06 -10.59 -9.44
N PRO A 192 17.72 -10.45 -10.60
CA PRO A 192 17.49 -9.31 -11.47
C PRO A 192 16.04 -9.29 -11.95
N ILE A 193 15.38 -8.13 -11.85
CA ILE A 193 14.01 -7.96 -12.33
C ILE A 193 14.02 -8.00 -13.86
N ILE A 194 13.42 -9.03 -14.44
CA ILE A 194 13.18 -9.11 -15.88
C ILE A 194 11.98 -8.22 -16.20
N TRP A 195 12.23 -6.99 -16.65
CA TRP A 195 11.19 -6.00 -16.94
C TRP A 195 10.23 -6.41 -18.06
N PHE A 196 10.76 -7.10 -19.06
CA PHE A 196 10.02 -7.55 -20.25
C PHE A 196 10.12 -9.06 -20.40
N PRO A 197 9.42 -9.84 -19.55
CA PRO A 197 9.37 -11.28 -19.70
C PRO A 197 8.56 -11.65 -20.96
N PRO A 198 8.81 -12.83 -21.57
CA PRO A 198 7.97 -13.34 -22.63
C PRO A 198 6.52 -13.46 -22.15
N ILE A 199 5.60 -12.90 -22.92
CA ILE A 199 4.17 -12.93 -22.59
C ILE A 199 3.62 -14.30 -22.97
N GLU A 200 3.17 -15.05 -21.98
CA GLU A 200 2.45 -16.29 -22.22
C GLU A 200 1.01 -15.94 -22.61
N PRO A 201 0.54 -16.29 -23.82
CA PRO A 201 -0.74 -15.79 -24.32
C PRO A 201 -1.92 -16.15 -23.42
N LEU A 202 -1.93 -17.36 -22.85
CA LEU A 202 -3.05 -17.87 -22.06
C LEU A 202 -3.16 -17.19 -20.68
N PRO A 203 -2.13 -17.19 -19.82
CA PRO A 203 -2.20 -16.50 -18.52
C PRO A 203 -2.35 -14.99 -18.66
N PHE A 204 -1.75 -14.37 -19.68
CA PHE A 204 -1.90 -12.94 -19.91
C PHE A 204 -3.32 -12.58 -20.38
N ALA A 205 -3.88 -13.34 -21.33
CA ALA A 205 -5.26 -13.17 -21.76
C ALA A 205 -6.24 -13.40 -20.60
N ALA A 206 -5.97 -14.37 -19.72
CA ALA A 206 -6.75 -14.60 -18.51
C ALA A 206 -6.73 -13.37 -17.59
N THR A 207 -5.56 -12.78 -17.31
CA THR A 207 -5.46 -11.54 -16.52
C THR A 207 -6.30 -10.40 -17.12
N ILE A 208 -6.22 -10.18 -18.44
CA ILE A 208 -6.99 -9.13 -19.11
C ILE A 208 -8.49 -9.44 -19.07
N ALA A 209 -8.90 -10.68 -19.30
CA ALA A 209 -10.29 -11.10 -19.22
C ALA A 209 -10.85 -10.90 -17.80
N ILE A 210 -10.11 -11.31 -16.77
CA ILE A 210 -10.46 -11.10 -15.36
C ILE A 210 -10.56 -9.61 -15.04
N ALA A 211 -9.63 -8.79 -15.52
CA ALA A 211 -9.65 -7.35 -15.31
C ALA A 211 -10.91 -6.69 -15.91
N ILE A 212 -11.32 -7.12 -17.11
CA ILE A 212 -12.51 -6.58 -17.80
C ILE A 212 -13.78 -7.11 -17.16
N VAL A 213 -13.94 -8.43 -17.08
CA VAL A 213 -15.15 -9.08 -16.57
C VAL A 213 -15.36 -8.75 -15.09
N GLY A 214 -14.32 -8.84 -14.28
CA GLY A 214 -14.39 -8.49 -12.87
C GLY A 214 -14.71 -7.01 -12.63
N GLY A 215 -14.13 -6.10 -13.42
CA GLY A 215 -14.43 -4.67 -13.32
C GLY A 215 -15.88 -4.34 -13.73
N LEU A 216 -16.40 -5.00 -14.78
CA LEU A 216 -17.80 -4.88 -15.21
C LEU A 216 -18.76 -5.50 -14.19
N ALA A 217 -18.47 -6.69 -13.68
CA ALA A 217 -19.24 -7.34 -12.63
C ALA A 217 -19.28 -6.48 -11.36
N GLY A 218 -18.15 -5.89 -10.97
CA GLY A 218 -18.08 -4.97 -9.84
C GLY A 218 -18.95 -3.72 -10.02
N LYS A 219 -19.05 -3.18 -11.25
CA LYS A 219 -19.99 -2.09 -11.57
C LYS A 219 -21.44 -2.55 -11.46
N LEU A 220 -21.76 -3.72 -12.01
CA LEU A 220 -23.12 -4.28 -11.99
C LEU A 220 -23.59 -4.52 -10.54
N CYS A 221 -22.72 -5.05 -9.69
CA CYS A 221 -22.96 -5.29 -8.27
C CYS A 221 -22.89 -4.02 -7.40
N ARG A 222 -22.64 -2.83 -8.00
CA ARG A 222 -22.52 -1.54 -7.30
C ARG A 222 -21.51 -1.54 -6.15
N LEU A 223 -20.37 -2.20 -6.35
CA LEU A 223 -19.31 -2.23 -5.34
C LEU A 223 -18.69 -0.83 -5.14
N PRO A 224 -18.23 -0.48 -3.92
CA PRO A 224 -17.66 0.85 -3.63
C PRO A 224 -16.48 1.24 -4.53
N SER A 225 -15.63 0.28 -4.87
CA SER A 225 -14.58 0.42 -5.90
C SER A 225 -14.76 -0.70 -6.93
N PRO A 226 -15.56 -0.47 -7.97
CA PRO A 226 -16.01 -1.54 -8.84
C PRO A 226 -14.87 -2.18 -9.62
N PHE A 227 -13.87 -1.39 -10.04
CA PHE A 227 -12.72 -1.90 -10.78
C PHE A 227 -11.74 -2.67 -9.89
N PHE A 228 -11.44 -2.20 -8.67
CA PHE A 228 -10.52 -2.92 -7.78
C PHE A 228 -11.19 -4.12 -7.10
N LEU A 229 -12.32 -3.91 -6.40
CA LEU A 229 -13.00 -5.01 -5.69
C LEU A 229 -13.60 -6.02 -6.65
N GLY A 230 -14.15 -5.55 -7.78
CA GLY A 230 -14.75 -6.44 -8.76
C GLY A 230 -13.72 -7.40 -9.36
N THR A 231 -12.55 -6.90 -9.78
CA THR A 231 -11.50 -7.75 -10.33
C THR A 231 -10.81 -8.58 -9.27
N PHE A 232 -10.63 -8.06 -8.07
CA PHE A 232 -10.12 -8.83 -6.95
C PHE A 232 -11.02 -10.03 -6.64
N ILE A 233 -12.31 -9.81 -6.37
CA ILE A 233 -13.24 -10.88 -5.98
C ILE A 233 -13.38 -11.89 -7.12
N PHE A 234 -13.61 -11.41 -8.34
CA PHE A 234 -13.75 -12.30 -9.51
C PHE A 234 -12.46 -13.07 -9.79
N GLY A 235 -11.31 -12.38 -9.76
CA GLY A 235 -10.00 -12.97 -9.94
C GLY A 235 -9.66 -14.00 -8.87
N ALA A 236 -9.98 -13.73 -7.60
CA ALA A 236 -9.74 -14.68 -6.51
C ALA A 236 -10.59 -15.95 -6.67
N VAL A 237 -11.87 -15.82 -7.05
CA VAL A 237 -12.75 -16.96 -7.33
C VAL A 237 -12.25 -17.78 -8.52
N VAL A 238 -11.83 -17.12 -9.60
CA VAL A 238 -11.33 -17.79 -10.81
C VAL A 238 -9.96 -18.45 -10.53
N HIS A 239 -9.07 -17.78 -9.82
CA HIS A 239 -7.74 -18.28 -9.50
C HIS A 239 -7.79 -19.48 -8.54
N LEU A 240 -8.52 -19.35 -7.43
CA LEU A 240 -8.61 -20.40 -6.41
C LEU A 240 -9.56 -21.52 -6.81
N GLY A 241 -10.64 -21.21 -7.53
CA GLY A 241 -11.66 -22.18 -7.90
C GLY A 241 -11.36 -22.94 -9.18
N LEU A 242 -10.83 -22.26 -10.20
CA LEU A 242 -10.56 -22.85 -11.53
C LEU A 242 -9.06 -23.07 -11.79
N GLY A 243 -8.18 -22.66 -10.89
CA GLY A 243 -6.72 -22.81 -11.05
C GLY A 243 -6.16 -22.00 -12.23
N VAL A 244 -6.88 -20.98 -12.70
CA VAL A 244 -6.45 -20.20 -13.87
C VAL A 244 -5.22 -19.35 -13.49
N PRO A 245 -4.08 -19.53 -14.18
CA PRO A 245 -2.89 -18.73 -13.91
C PRO A 245 -3.09 -17.29 -14.40
N MET A 246 -2.60 -16.32 -13.62
CA MET A 246 -2.56 -14.91 -14.01
C MET A 246 -1.11 -14.50 -14.20
N GLN A 247 -0.79 -13.98 -15.38
CA GLN A 247 0.51 -13.34 -15.62
C GLN A 247 0.36 -11.82 -15.49
N LEU A 248 1.17 -11.23 -14.60
CA LEU A 248 1.23 -9.79 -14.37
C LEU A 248 2.66 -9.30 -14.63
N PRO A 249 3.00 -8.94 -15.88
CA PRO A 249 4.34 -8.49 -16.22
C PRO A 249 4.77 -7.25 -15.42
N PRO A 250 6.05 -7.12 -15.01
CA PRO A 250 6.52 -5.98 -14.23
C PRO A 250 6.25 -4.63 -14.88
N TRP A 251 6.38 -4.52 -16.21
CA TRP A 251 6.06 -3.29 -16.95
C TRP A 251 4.58 -2.87 -16.81
N LEU A 252 3.65 -3.84 -16.78
CA LEU A 252 2.22 -3.58 -16.64
C LEU A 252 1.89 -3.11 -15.22
N LEU A 253 2.52 -3.72 -14.21
CA LEU A 253 2.43 -3.30 -12.82
C LEU A 253 3.02 -1.91 -12.62
N ALA A 254 4.19 -1.61 -13.21
CA ALA A 254 4.84 -0.31 -13.14
C ALA A 254 3.95 0.80 -13.70
N ILE A 255 3.35 0.60 -14.89
CA ILE A 255 2.41 1.56 -15.48
C ILE A 255 1.19 1.74 -14.57
N SER A 256 0.63 0.65 -14.05
CA SER A 256 -0.55 0.70 -13.18
C SER A 256 -0.27 1.44 -11.87
N TYR A 257 0.86 1.14 -11.22
CA TYR A 257 1.31 1.84 -10.02
C TYR A 257 1.65 3.30 -10.29
N ALA A 258 2.24 3.63 -11.43
CA ALA A 258 2.47 5.01 -11.82
C ALA A 258 1.16 5.77 -12.01
N MET A 259 0.16 5.18 -12.68
CA MET A 259 -1.17 5.80 -12.84
C MET A 259 -1.88 6.01 -11.49
N VAL A 260 -1.79 5.04 -10.59
CA VAL A 260 -2.34 5.16 -9.23
C VAL A 260 -1.59 6.25 -8.45
N GLY A 261 -0.27 6.25 -8.48
CA GLY A 261 0.60 7.24 -7.85
C GLY A 261 0.31 8.66 -8.36
N TRP A 262 0.21 8.84 -9.68
CA TRP A 262 -0.16 10.11 -10.29
C TRP A 262 -1.56 10.56 -9.88
N SER A 263 -2.55 9.66 -9.89
CA SER A 263 -3.92 10.02 -9.49
C SER A 263 -4.00 10.43 -8.03
N ILE A 264 -3.22 9.81 -7.14
CA ILE A 264 -3.19 10.21 -5.72
C ILE A 264 -2.43 11.53 -5.57
N GLY A 265 -1.22 11.60 -6.13
CA GLY A 265 -0.31 12.72 -5.94
C GLY A 265 -0.79 14.03 -6.55
N LEU A 266 -1.39 14.00 -7.75
CA LEU A 266 -1.89 15.21 -8.42
C LEU A 266 -3.06 15.87 -7.68
N ASN A 267 -3.70 15.13 -6.77
CA ASN A 267 -4.77 15.64 -5.92
C ASN A 267 -4.25 16.24 -4.60
N PHE A 268 -2.95 16.18 -4.31
CA PHE A 268 -2.39 16.89 -3.15
C PHE A 268 -2.35 18.40 -3.39
N THR A 269 -2.85 19.14 -2.41
CA THR A 269 -2.74 20.60 -2.34
C THR A 269 -1.73 20.99 -1.27
N ARG A 270 -1.23 22.23 -1.30
CA ARG A 270 -0.27 22.73 -0.29
C ARG A 270 -0.80 22.60 1.15
N PRO A 271 -2.07 22.91 1.46
CA PRO A 271 -2.62 22.69 2.80
C PRO A 271 -2.61 21.22 3.22
N ILE A 272 -3.00 20.30 2.34
CA ILE A 272 -3.01 18.86 2.62
C ILE A 272 -1.58 18.34 2.87
N LEU A 273 -0.62 18.76 2.03
CA LEU A 273 0.78 18.39 2.23
C LEU A 273 1.32 18.91 3.56
N ARG A 274 1.04 20.17 3.91
CA ARG A 274 1.44 20.74 5.20
C ARG A 274 0.83 19.97 6.37
N HIS A 275 -0.43 19.56 6.24
CA HIS A 275 -1.10 18.74 7.26
C HIS A 275 -0.43 17.36 7.40
N ALA A 276 -0.15 16.68 6.28
CA ALA A 276 0.58 15.40 6.26
C ALA A 276 1.96 15.52 6.93
N MET A 277 2.73 16.56 6.58
CA MET A 277 4.06 16.80 7.16
C MET A 277 4.02 17.14 8.66
N ARG A 278 2.97 17.82 9.14
CA ARG A 278 2.77 18.07 10.57
C ARG A 278 2.38 16.83 11.35
N ALA A 279 1.66 15.89 10.72
CA ALA A 279 1.27 14.62 11.30
C ALA A 279 2.37 13.54 11.22
N LEU A 280 3.41 13.78 10.40
CA LEU A 280 4.52 12.85 10.18
C LEU A 280 5.14 12.30 11.48
N PRO A 281 5.55 13.10 12.48
CA PRO A 281 6.20 12.56 13.67
C PRO A 281 5.27 11.66 14.50
N GLN A 282 3.98 11.97 14.58
CA GLN A 282 3.00 11.13 15.26
C GLN A 282 2.73 9.84 14.49
N ILE A 283 2.67 9.89 13.16
CA ILE A 283 2.51 8.69 12.32
C ILE A 283 3.74 7.79 12.49
N VAL A 284 4.96 8.32 12.39
CA VAL A 284 6.19 7.57 12.64
C VAL A 284 6.19 6.97 14.04
N GLY A 285 5.84 7.74 15.07
CA GLY A 285 5.70 7.23 16.44
C GLY A 285 4.73 6.05 16.53
N SER A 286 3.56 6.14 15.88
CA SER A 286 2.60 5.03 15.85
C SER A 286 3.14 3.79 15.13
N ILE A 287 3.91 3.97 14.05
CA ILE A 287 4.54 2.88 13.30
C ILE A 287 5.59 2.18 14.18
N VAL A 288 6.42 2.95 14.89
CA VAL A 288 7.43 2.41 15.81
C VAL A 288 6.77 1.60 16.92
N VAL A 289 5.69 2.10 17.52
CA VAL A 289 4.92 1.36 18.53
C VAL A 289 4.35 0.06 17.95
N LEU A 290 3.81 0.09 16.73
CA LEU A 290 3.29 -1.09 16.07
C LEU A 290 4.38 -2.12 15.77
N ILE A 291 5.56 -1.68 15.30
CA ILE A 291 6.72 -2.55 15.05
C ILE A 291 7.19 -3.19 16.35
N ALA A 292 7.30 -2.41 17.44
CA ALA A 292 7.68 -2.92 18.75
C ALA A 292 6.68 -3.96 19.27
N PHE A 293 5.38 -3.70 19.10
CA PHE A 293 4.32 -4.66 19.44
C PHE A 293 4.44 -5.97 18.63
N CYS A 294 4.67 -5.88 17.32
CA CYS A 294 4.86 -7.05 16.48
C CYS A 294 6.13 -7.84 16.84
N GLY A 295 7.20 -7.13 17.23
CA GLY A 295 8.43 -7.76 17.77
C GLY A 295 8.19 -8.48 19.10
N GLY A 296 7.42 -7.90 20.01
CA GLY A 296 7.01 -8.57 21.25
C GLY A 296 6.14 -9.81 20.99
N LEU A 297 5.22 -9.72 20.04
CA LEU A 297 4.40 -10.86 19.60
C LEU A 297 5.25 -11.95 18.96
N ALA A 298 6.24 -11.58 18.14
CA ALA A 298 7.19 -12.52 17.54
C ALA A 298 8.01 -13.25 18.60
N PHE A 299 8.49 -12.52 19.62
CA PHE A 299 9.21 -13.12 20.75
C PHE A 299 8.33 -14.13 21.50
N LEU A 300 7.07 -13.78 21.75
CA LEU A 300 6.11 -14.69 22.40
C LEU A 300 5.85 -15.94 21.55
N ILE A 301 5.63 -15.78 20.24
CA ILE A 301 5.44 -16.90 19.32
C ILE A 301 6.68 -17.80 19.31
N SER A 302 7.86 -17.23 19.13
CA SER A 302 9.13 -17.97 19.11
C SER A 302 9.34 -18.77 20.39
N HIS A 303 9.01 -18.20 21.56
CA HIS A 303 9.15 -18.91 22.84
C HIS A 303 8.10 -20.02 23.05
N LEU A 304 6.87 -19.83 22.56
CA LEU A 304 5.79 -20.80 22.73
C LEU A 304 5.86 -21.96 21.72
N THR A 305 6.27 -21.70 20.49
CA THR A 305 6.28 -22.71 19.41
C THR A 305 7.68 -23.23 19.07
N GLY A 306 8.73 -22.63 19.63
CA GLY A 306 10.12 -22.99 19.32
C GLY A 306 10.59 -22.57 17.92
N VAL A 307 9.79 -21.78 17.21
CA VAL A 307 10.13 -21.25 15.88
C VAL A 307 11.26 -20.23 15.99
N ASP A 308 12.13 -20.19 14.98
CA ASP A 308 13.24 -19.24 14.91
C ASP A 308 12.76 -17.77 15.09
N PRO A 309 13.45 -16.95 15.91
CA PRO A 309 13.02 -15.58 16.19
C PRO A 309 12.88 -14.69 14.95
N LEU A 310 13.74 -14.86 13.95
CA LEU A 310 13.67 -14.10 12.71
C LEU A 310 12.45 -14.53 11.90
N THR A 311 12.18 -15.84 11.82
CA THR A 311 10.95 -16.38 11.22
C THR A 311 9.69 -15.79 11.86
N ALA A 312 9.61 -15.81 13.19
CA ALA A 312 8.46 -15.27 13.93
C ALA A 312 8.30 -13.75 13.69
N TYR A 313 9.41 -13.01 13.66
CA TYR A 313 9.40 -11.56 13.40
C TYR A 313 8.95 -11.21 11.98
N LEU A 314 9.50 -11.90 10.99
CA LEU A 314 9.11 -11.72 9.59
C LEU A 314 7.64 -12.09 9.38
N ALA A 315 7.16 -13.17 10.02
CA ALA A 315 5.76 -13.57 9.95
C ALA A 315 4.81 -12.51 10.54
N THR A 316 5.12 -11.93 11.71
CA THR A 316 4.25 -10.93 12.38
C THR A 316 4.40 -9.50 11.86
N SER A 317 5.40 -9.23 11.01
CA SER A 317 5.72 -7.88 10.52
C SER A 317 4.51 -7.17 9.88
N PRO A 318 4.10 -5.97 10.32
CA PRO A 318 2.80 -5.37 9.97
C PRO A 318 2.71 -4.82 8.53
N GLY A 319 3.76 -4.96 7.72
CA GLY A 319 3.82 -4.47 6.34
C GLY A 319 5.05 -4.94 5.59
N GLY A 320 5.16 -4.52 4.33
CA GLY A 320 6.33 -4.84 3.48
C GLY A 320 6.40 -6.30 3.06
N MET A 321 5.25 -6.93 2.77
CA MET A 321 5.18 -8.36 2.42
C MET A 321 6.21 -8.76 1.37
N ASP A 322 6.37 -7.98 0.30
CA ASP A 322 7.35 -8.22 -0.76
C ASP A 322 8.79 -8.22 -0.22
N SER A 323 9.15 -7.23 0.58
CA SER A 323 10.48 -7.13 1.21
C SER A 323 10.72 -8.25 2.22
N VAL A 324 9.71 -8.58 3.02
CA VAL A 324 9.79 -9.66 4.01
C VAL A 324 9.96 -11.02 3.33
N ALA A 325 9.26 -11.25 2.20
CA ALA A 325 9.42 -12.48 1.42
C ALA A 325 10.84 -12.62 0.86
N ILE A 326 11.42 -11.53 0.34
CA ILE A 326 12.81 -11.51 -0.15
C ILE A 326 13.79 -11.80 1.01
N ILE A 327 13.61 -11.15 2.15
CA ILE A 327 14.46 -11.36 3.34
C ILE A 327 14.35 -12.81 3.85
N ALA A 328 13.12 -13.36 3.90
CA ALA A 328 12.90 -14.74 4.32
C ALA A 328 13.55 -15.73 3.36
N ALA A 329 13.43 -15.52 2.05
CA ALA A 329 14.05 -16.36 1.02
C ALA A 329 15.58 -16.33 1.06
N ALA A 330 16.15 -15.23 1.53
CA ALA A 330 17.58 -15.03 1.65
C ALA A 330 18.20 -15.65 2.92
N ALA A 331 17.38 -15.98 3.93
CA ALA A 331 17.85 -16.44 5.22
C ALA A 331 17.82 -17.97 5.34
N GLN A 332 18.95 -18.57 5.72
CA GLN A 332 19.11 -20.04 5.75
C GLN A 332 18.24 -20.75 6.81
N ASN A 333 17.98 -20.10 7.94
CA ASN A 333 17.25 -20.68 9.08
C ASN A 333 15.79 -20.19 9.18
N VAL A 334 15.25 -19.59 8.11
CA VAL A 334 13.90 -19.04 8.11
C VAL A 334 12.92 -19.99 7.44
N ASP A 335 11.82 -20.29 8.13
CA ASP A 335 10.70 -21.02 7.53
C ASP A 335 9.87 -20.06 6.66
N ILE A 336 10.20 -20.02 5.38
CA ILE A 336 9.52 -19.20 4.37
C ILE A 336 8.03 -19.58 4.30
N SER A 337 7.70 -20.87 4.43
CA SER A 337 6.32 -21.34 4.33
C SER A 337 5.48 -20.80 5.47
N PHE A 338 6.01 -20.82 6.70
CA PHE A 338 5.36 -20.24 7.86
C PHE A 338 5.16 -18.72 7.72
N VAL A 339 6.21 -17.99 7.28
CA VAL A 339 6.14 -16.54 7.06
C VAL A 339 5.08 -16.18 6.02
N MET A 340 5.09 -16.87 4.88
CA MET A 340 4.14 -16.60 3.78
C MET A 340 2.73 -17.02 4.14
N ALA A 341 2.54 -18.08 4.93
CA ALA A 341 1.23 -18.50 5.42
C ALA A 341 0.61 -17.45 6.34
N LEU A 342 1.36 -16.98 7.35
CA LEU A 342 0.84 -15.97 8.29
C LEU A 342 0.57 -14.64 7.60
N GLN A 343 1.47 -14.18 6.73
CA GLN A 343 1.29 -12.92 6.00
C GLN A 343 0.12 -12.96 5.03
N SER A 344 -0.08 -14.09 4.35
CA SER A 344 -1.21 -14.28 3.45
C SER A 344 -2.52 -14.43 4.21
N ALA A 345 -2.53 -15.15 5.32
CA ALA A 345 -3.69 -15.23 6.21
C ALA A 345 -4.08 -13.84 6.73
N ARG A 346 -3.10 -13.05 7.20
CA ARG A 346 -3.31 -11.64 7.58
C ARG A 346 -3.91 -10.87 6.42
N PHE A 347 -3.33 -11.01 5.24
CA PHE A 347 -3.78 -10.30 4.06
C PHE A 347 -5.24 -10.60 3.71
N LEU A 348 -5.60 -11.89 3.67
CA LEU A 348 -6.97 -12.36 3.45
C LEU A 348 -7.94 -11.84 4.51
N ILE A 349 -7.61 -12.02 5.79
CA ILE A 349 -8.46 -11.63 6.91
C ILE A 349 -8.69 -10.12 6.91
N VAL A 350 -7.64 -9.31 6.75
CA VAL A 350 -7.76 -7.86 6.65
C VAL A 350 -8.57 -7.46 5.43
N LEU A 351 -8.40 -8.13 4.29
CA LEU A 351 -9.10 -7.75 3.06
C LEU A 351 -10.61 -8.04 3.17
N LEU A 352 -10.97 -9.16 3.80
CA LEU A 352 -12.37 -9.53 4.06
C LEU A 352 -12.99 -8.68 5.18
N LEU A 353 -12.27 -8.45 6.28
CA LEU A 353 -12.78 -7.74 7.47
C LEU A 353 -12.56 -6.23 7.44
N GLY A 354 -11.65 -5.73 6.61
CA GLY A 354 -11.25 -4.32 6.56
C GLY A 354 -12.42 -3.37 6.33
N PRO A 355 -13.32 -3.61 5.36
CA PRO A 355 -14.51 -2.78 5.16
C PRO A 355 -15.50 -2.79 6.34
N SER A 356 -15.63 -3.91 7.06
CA SER A 356 -16.45 -3.99 8.28
C SER A 356 -15.81 -3.23 9.43
N MET A 357 -14.51 -3.40 9.63
CA MET A 357 -13.76 -2.74 10.71
C MET A 357 -13.71 -1.23 10.53
N ALA A 358 -13.43 -0.76 9.32
CA ALA A 358 -13.44 0.66 9.00
C ALA A 358 -14.82 1.28 9.28
N ARG A 359 -15.92 0.57 8.96
CA ARG A 359 -17.28 1.02 9.29
C ARG A 359 -17.56 1.05 10.79
N LEU A 360 -17.09 0.06 11.53
CA LEU A 360 -17.34 -0.07 12.96
C LEU A 360 -16.62 1.04 13.75
N ILE A 361 -15.35 1.30 13.40
CA ILE A 361 -14.57 2.37 14.05
C ILE A 361 -15.02 3.76 13.60
N ALA A 362 -15.41 3.93 12.33
CA ALA A 362 -15.97 5.21 11.87
C ALA A 362 -17.26 5.59 12.60
N ARG A 363 -18.04 4.62 13.08
CA ARG A 363 -19.22 4.86 13.93
C ARG A 363 -18.81 5.29 15.35
N SER A 364 -17.83 4.64 15.96
CA SER A 364 -17.40 4.95 17.33
C SER A 364 -16.67 6.29 17.48
N VAL A 365 -16.17 6.87 16.38
CA VAL A 365 -15.50 8.19 16.39
C VAL A 365 -16.43 9.33 15.99
N ARG A 366 -17.68 9.02 15.59
CA ARG A 366 -18.70 10.01 15.25
C ARG A 366 -19.44 10.57 16.48
N GLU A 367 -19.02 10.19 17.68
CA GLU A 367 -19.53 10.71 18.96
C GLU A 367 -18.67 11.85 19.52
#